data_AF-A0A183MD56-F1
#
_entry.id   AF-A0A183MD56-F1
#
_cell.length_a   1.000
_cell.length_b   1.000
_cell.length_c   1.000
_cell.angle_alpha   90.00
_cell.angle_beta   90.00
_cell.angle_gamma   90.00
#
_symmetry.space_group_name_H-M   'P 1'
#
loop_
_entity.id
_entity.type
_entity.pdbx_description
1 polymer ?
#
loop_
_entity_poly.entity_id
_entity_poly.type
_entity_poly.pdbx_seq_one_letter_code
_entity_poly.pdbx_strand_id
1 'polypeptide(L)' 'MFIQFGYVSMFTGIFPLAGLLAFMNNIIEIRGDAYKLSTSYQRPFGQVANSIGIWQVSIVRFLFCSMVFILLRFNTI' A
#
# COMPACT_ATOMS: atom_id res chain seq x y z
N MET A 1 1.25 2.79 -3.75
CA MET A 1 1.19 2.29 -2.35
C MET A 1 -0.20 1.90 -1.80
N PHE A 2 -1.17 2.80 -1.53
CA PHE A 2 -2.40 2.43 -0.78
C PHE A 2 -3.27 1.37 -1.47
N ILE A 3 -3.49 1.50 -2.78
CA ILE A 3 -4.31 0.55 -3.56
C ILE A 3 -3.65 -0.84 -3.60
N GLN A 4 -2.33 -0.89 -3.81
CA GLN A 4 -1.54 -2.12 -3.79
C GLN A 4 -1.61 -2.83 -2.44
N PHE A 5 -1.53 -2.07 -1.34
CA PHE A 5 -1.75 -2.59 0.00
C PHE A 5 -3.14 -3.24 0.13
N GLY A 6 -4.18 -2.60 -0.42
CA GLY A 6 -5.53 -3.15 -0.39
C GLY A 6 -5.67 -4.46 -1.17
N TYR A 7 -5.03 -4.59 -2.32
CA TYR A 7 -4.99 -5.85 -3.07
C TYR A 7 -4.32 -6.97 -2.27
N VAL A 8 -3.19 -6.68 -1.64
CA VAL A 8 -2.48 -7.67 -0.82
C VAL A 8 -3.32 -8.05 0.39
N SER A 9 -3.91 -7.10 1.12
CA SER A 9 -4.64 -7.42 2.35
C SER A 9 -5.95 -8.17 2.11
N MET A 10 -6.69 -7.86 1.04
CA MET A 10 -8.00 -8.48 0.77
C MET A 10 -7.91 -9.84 0.07
N PHE A 11 -6.91 -10.05 -0.80
CA PHE A 11 -6.87 -11.21 -1.71
C PHE A 11 -5.76 -12.22 -1.43
N THR A 12 -4.94 -12.01 -0.39
CA THR A 12 -3.87 -12.96 0.00
C THR A 12 -4.39 -14.39 0.24
N GLY A 13 -5.62 -14.56 0.74
CA GLY A 13 -6.21 -15.89 0.97
C GLY A 13 -6.49 -16.70 -0.30
N ILE A 14 -6.63 -16.04 -1.46
CA ILE A 14 -6.91 -16.68 -2.76
C ILE A 14 -5.63 -16.77 -3.59
N PHE A 15 -4.77 -15.76 -3.49
CA PHE A 15 -3.52 -15.68 -4.23
C PHE A 15 -2.37 -15.27 -3.29
N PRO A 16 -1.71 -16.23 -2.64
CA PRO A 16 -0.66 -15.95 -1.64
C PRO A 16 0.59 -15.29 -2.26
N LEU A 17 0.79 -15.41 -3.58
CA LEU A 17 1.86 -14.73 -4.32
C LEU A 17 1.65 -13.22 -4.47
N ALA A 18 0.47 -12.68 -4.13
CA ALA A 18 0.20 -11.24 -4.20
C ALA A 18 1.23 -10.42 -3.42
N GLY A 19 1.67 -10.90 -2.25
CA GLY A 19 2.68 -10.23 -1.44
C GLY A 19 4.05 -10.16 -2.10
N LEU A 20 4.44 -11.21 -2.83
CA LEU A 20 5.73 -11.28 -3.52
C LEU A 20 5.76 -10.35 -4.73
N LEU A 21 4.67 -10.30 -5.50
CA LEU A 21 4.52 -9.34 -6.60
C LEU A 21 4.52 -7.89 -6.10
N ALA A 22 3.86 -7.62 -4.98
CA ALA A 22 3.87 -6.30 -4.36
C ALA A 22 5.29 -5.92 -3.89
N PHE A 23 6.05 -6.84 -3.34
CA PHE A 23 7.43 -6.59 -2.93
C PHE A 23 8.32 -6.23 -4.13
N MET A 24 8.23 -6.99 -5.22
CA MET A 24 8.97 -6.66 -6.46
C MET A 24 8.57 -5.30 -7.03
N ASN A 25 7.28 -4.98 -7.02
CA ASN A 25 6.79 -3.69 -7.49
C ASN A 25 7.40 -2.54 -6.66
N ASN A 26 7.40 -2.65 -5.32
CA ASN A 26 7.97 -1.64 -4.44
C ASN A 26 9.46 -1.37 -4.71
N ILE A 27 10.26 -2.40 -5.07
CA ILE A 27 11.68 -2.21 -5.41
C ILE A 27 11.84 -1.32 -6.64
N ILE A 28 11.00 -1.54 -7.66
CA ILE A 28 11.01 -0.76 -8.90
C ILE A 28 10.47 0.65 -8.63
N GLU A 29 9.39 0.78 -7.85
CA GLU A 29 8.73 2.04 -7.53
C GLU A 29 9.67 2.99 -6.77
N ILE A 30 10.45 2.50 -5.80
CA ILE A 30 11.45 3.33 -5.08
C ILE A 30 12.45 3.97 -6.06
N ARG A 31 12.97 3.19 -7.02
CA ARG A 31 13.92 3.70 -8.02
C ARG A 31 13.25 4.66 -8.99
N GLY A 32 12.04 4.35 -9.42
CA GLY A 32 11.25 5.18 -10.32
C GLY A 32 10.89 6.54 -9.71
N ASP A 33 10.48 6.56 -8.44
CA ASP A 33 10.11 7.78 -7.74
C ASP A 33 11.34 8.65 -7.41
N ALA A 34 12.47 8.03 -7.06
CA ALA A 34 13.73 8.74 -6.91
C ALA A 34 14.14 9.44 -8.23
N TYR A 35 14.04 8.74 -9.37
CA TYR A 35 14.36 9.31 -10.68
C TYR A 35 13.42 10.47 -11.06
N LYS A 36 12.11 10.33 -10.83
CA LYS A 36 11.15 11.40 -11.09
C LYS A 36 11.46 12.65 -10.26
N LEU A 37 11.76 12.48 -8.97
CA LEU A 37 12.08 13.59 -8.08
C LEU A 37 13.41 14.26 -8.41
N SER A 38 14.40 13.52 -8.94
CA SER A 38 15.70 14.08 -9.31
C SER A 38 15.73 14.74 -10.68
N THR A 39 14.95 14.23 -11.63
CA THR A 39 15.12 14.58 -13.06
C THR A 39 13.86 15.19 -13.69
N SER A 40 12.66 14.80 -13.26
CA SER A 40 11.40 15.24 -13.88
C SER A 40 10.73 16.43 -13.19
N TYR A 41 10.97 16.62 -11.89
CA TYR A 41 10.28 17.65 -11.09
C TYR A 41 11.24 18.77 -10.63
N GLN A 42 10.69 19.98 -10.51
CA GLN A 42 11.40 21.08 -9.84
C GLN A 42 11.47 20.81 -8.33
N ARG A 43 12.60 21.18 -7.71
CA ARG A 43 12.85 20.93 -6.28
C ARG A 43 11.72 21.50 -5.41
N PRO A 44 10.98 20.67 -4.67
CA PRO A 44 9.93 21.14 -3.77
C PRO A 44 10.53 21.81 -2.52
N PHE A 45 9.76 22.69 -1.90
CA PHE A 45 10.13 23.25 -0.61
C PHE A 45 10.02 22.19 0.49
N GLY A 46 11.03 22.12 1.35
CA GLY A 46 11.04 21.19 2.48
C GLY A 46 9.94 21.54 3.47
N GLN A 47 9.03 20.59 3.73
CA GLN A 47 8.04 20.68 4.78
C GLN A 47 8.40 19.67 5.87
N VAL A 48 8.40 20.10 7.13
CA VAL A 48 8.60 19.21 8.27
C VAL A 48 7.26 18.54 8.58
N ALA A 49 7.22 17.21 8.49
CA ALA A 49 6.04 16.41 8.81
C ALA A 49 6.38 15.42 9.92
N ASN A 50 5.60 15.42 11.01
CA ASN A 50 5.78 14.49 12.14
C ASN A 50 5.10 13.13 11.91
N SER A 51 4.23 13.02 10.90
CA SER A 51 3.54 11.78 10.57
C SER A 51 3.13 11.73 9.10
N ILE A 52 2.80 10.54 8.64
CA ILE A 52 2.17 10.28 7.34
C ILE A 52 0.77 10.92 7.24
N GLY A 53 0.17 11.37 8.36
CA GLY A 53 -1.11 12.07 8.40
C GLY A 53 -2.32 11.14 8.25
N ILE A 54 -3.31 11.58 7.47
CA ILE A 54 -4.61 10.89 7.30
C ILE A 54 -4.45 9.45 6.79
N TRP A 55 -3.40 9.19 5.99
CA TRP A 55 -3.14 7.88 5.41
C TRP A 55 -2.92 6.80 6.46
N GLN A 56 -2.36 7.14 7.64
CA GLN A 56 -2.19 6.18 8.73
C GLN A 56 -3.55 5.68 9.23
N VAL A 57 -4.49 6.61 9.45
CA VAL A 57 -5.86 6.28 9.88
C VAL A 57 -6.58 5.49 8.79
N SER A 58 -6.40 5.87 7.52
CA SER A 58 -6.98 5.15 6.37
C SER A 58 -6.49 3.71 6.27
N ILE A 59 -5.19 3.45 6.46
CA ILE A 59 -4.61 2.10 6.40
C ILE A 59 -5.16 1.21 7.52
N VAL A 60 -5.20 1.72 8.75
CA VAL A 60 -5.74 0.96 9.90
C VAL A 60 -7.23 0.67 9.73
N ARG A 61 -8.01 1.66 9.28
CA ARG A 61 -9.44 1.48 8.99
C ARG A 61 -9.66 0.44 7.89
N PHE A 62 -8.82 0.48 6.85
CA PHE A 62 -8.88 -0.48 5.74
C PHE A 62 -8.52 -1.89 6.19
N LEU A 63 -7.50 -2.05 7.04
CA LEU A 63 -7.13 -3.34 7.63
C LEU A 63 -8.29 -3.97 8.41
N PHE A 64 -8.96 -3.20 9.26
CA PHE A 64 -10.12 -3.70 10.01
C PHE A 64 -11.24 -4.17 9.08
N CYS A 65 -11.56 -3.39 8.04
CA CYS A 65 -12.53 -3.78 7.02
C CYS A 65 -12.11 -5.05 6.27
N SER A 66 -10.83 -5.16 5.91
CA SER A 66 -10.25 -6.33 5.25
C SER A 66 -10.36 -7.58 6.12
N MET A 67 -10.14 -7.48 7.43
CA MET A 67 -10.32 -8.61 8.36
C MET A 67 -11.77 -9.07 8.39
N VAL A 68 -12.73 -8.16 8.49
CA VAL A 68 -14.17 -8.49 8.45
C VAL A 68 -14.52 -9.17 7.13
N PHE A 69 -14.03 -8.65 5.99
CA PHE A 69 -14.24 -9.24 4.68
C PHE A 69 -13.70 -10.68 4.58
N ILE A 70 -12.49 -10.92 5.07
CA ILE A 70 -11.88 -12.25 5.10
C ILE A 70 -12.69 -13.20 5.99
N LEU A 71 -13.12 -12.75 7.18
CA LEU A 71 -13.94 -13.56 8.08
C LEU A 71 -15.29 -13.94 7.47
N LEU A 72 -15.97 -13.01 6.81
CA LEU A 72 -17.21 -13.29 6.08
C LEU A 72 -16.99 -14.32 4.97
N ARG A 73 -15.86 -14.24 4.26
CA ARG A 73 -15.46 -15.22 3.24
C ARG A 73 -15.29 -16.62 3.82
N PHE A 74 -14.64 -16.76 4.97
CA PHE A 74 -14.44 -18.05 5.64
C PHE A 74 -15.73 -18.64 6.23
N ASN A 75 -16.69 -17.82 6.65
CA ASN A 75 -17.98 -18.32 7.17
C ASN A 75 -18.94 -18.81 6.08
N THR A 76 -18.69 -18.43 4.82
CA THR A 76 -19.56 -18.75 3.68
C THR A 76 -19.04 -19.94 2.84
N ILE A 77 -17.85 -20.45 3.15
CA ILE A 77 -17.21 -21.62 2.50
C ILE A 77 -17.34 -22.80 3.46
#